data_AF-A0A3D3EZB6-F1
#
_entry.id   AF-A0A3D3EZB6-F1
#
_cell.length_a   1.000
_cell.length_b   1.000
_cell.length_c   1.000
_cell.angle_alpha   90.00
_cell.angle_beta   90.00
_cell.angle_gamma   90.00
#
_symmetry.space_group_name_H-M   'P 1'
#
loop_
_entity.id
_entity.type
_entity.pdbx_description
1 polymer ?
#
loop_
_entity_poly.entity_id
_entity_poly.type
_entity_poly.pdbx_seq_one_letter_code
_entity_poly.pdbx_strand_id
1 'polypeptide(L)'
;HPLSELKEALRYYLSKTSFRVTFEYIMIPEVNMGYEDIKALRRFAGDLSCKVNFIPYNTVPQLPYRSPSKNEIDLFMAKAQSLNQAVTLRRSRGAEIYGACGQLAGYQGEIE
;
A
#
# COMPACT_ATOMS: atom_id res chain seq x y z
N HIS A 1 18.19 3.45 1.52
CA HIS A 1 18.08 2.47 2.63
C HIS A 1 17.45 1.18 2.12
N PRO A 2 18.22 0.09 2.03
CA PRO A 2 17.71 -1.25 1.75
C PRO A 2 16.62 -1.68 2.74
N LEU A 3 15.77 -2.62 2.33
CA LEU A 3 14.70 -3.17 3.19
C LEU A 3 15.23 -3.80 4.48
N SER A 4 16.44 -4.38 4.47
CA SER A 4 17.08 -4.94 5.66
C SER A 4 17.42 -3.87 6.71
N GLU A 5 17.97 -2.73 6.29
CA GLU A 5 18.22 -1.60 7.21
C GLU A 5 16.92 -1.05 7.78
N LEU A 6 15.89 -0.90 6.93
CA LEU A 6 14.56 -0.48 7.38
C LEU A 6 14.00 -1.45 8.42
N LYS A 7 14.16 -2.76 8.20
CA LYS A 7 13.71 -3.81 9.12
C LYS A 7 14.34 -3.67 10.50
N GLU A 8 15.64 -3.42 10.56
CA GLU A 8 16.34 -3.22 11.83
C GLU A 8 15.91 -1.92 12.53
N ALA A 9 15.73 -0.84 11.79
CA ALA A 9 15.19 0.41 12.34
C ALA A 9 13.78 0.22 12.92
N LEU A 10 12.92 -0.55 12.23
CA LEU A 10 11.57 -0.86 12.71
C LEU A 10 11.59 -1.73 13.98
N ARG A 11 12.48 -2.73 14.05
CA ARG A 11 12.65 -3.54 15.25
C ARG A 11 13.13 -2.69 16.43
N TYR A 12 14.10 -1.81 16.19
CA TYR A 12 14.56 -0.85 17.19
C TYR A 12 13.41 0.04 17.67
N TYR A 13 12.67 0.66 16.75
CA TYR A 13 11.51 1.49 17.09
C TYR A 13 10.49 0.74 17.94
N LEU A 14 10.06 -0.45 17.49
CA LEU A 14 9.08 -1.28 18.19
C LEU A 14 9.58 -1.80 19.55
N SER A 15 10.90 -1.89 19.78
CA SER A 15 11.46 -2.19 21.11
C SER A 15 11.35 -1.02 22.09
N LYS A 16 11.15 0.21 21.59
CA LYS A 16 11.09 1.44 22.38
C LYS A 16 9.67 1.97 22.56
N THR A 17 8.68 1.41 21.87
CA THR A 17 7.30 1.86 21.92
C THR A 17 6.29 0.72 21.98
N SER A 18 5.10 1.01 22.50
CA SER A 18 3.94 0.12 22.41
C SER A 18 3.08 0.37 21.16
N PHE A 19 3.39 1.42 20.38
CA PHE A 19 2.65 1.72 19.15
C PHE A 19 2.95 0.73 18.04
N ARG A 20 1.90 0.34 17.31
CA ARG A 20 2.03 -0.49 16.10
C ARG A 20 2.47 0.37 14.93
N VAL A 21 3.31 -0.20 14.07
CA VAL A 21 3.64 0.39 12.77
C VAL A 21 2.50 0.09 11.79
N THR A 22 2.19 1.04 10.91
CA THR A 22 1.29 0.80 9.77
C THR A 22 2.10 0.84 8.49
N PHE A 23 2.06 -0.25 7.72
CA PHE A 23 2.58 -0.27 6.36
C PHE A 23 1.50 0.18 5.40
N GLU A 24 1.79 1.20 4.60
CA GLU A 24 0.96 1.56 3.45
C GLU A 24 1.45 0.78 2.23
N TYR A 25 0.54 0.02 1.61
CA TYR A 25 0.84 -0.80 0.44
C TYR A 25 -0.02 -0.33 -0.73
N ILE A 26 0.62 0.32 -1.70
CA ILE A 26 -0.06 0.77 -2.91
C ILE A 26 -0.26 -0.43 -3.84
N MET A 27 -1.51 -0.73 -4.16
CA MET A 27 -1.89 -1.83 -5.04
C MET A 27 -1.86 -1.37 -6.50
N ILE A 28 -0.94 -1.92 -7.28
CA ILE A 28 -0.77 -1.66 -8.70
C ILE A 28 -0.91 -2.99 -9.45
N PRO A 29 -1.92 -3.13 -10.32
CA PRO A 29 -2.10 -4.31 -11.16
C PRO A 29 -0.84 -4.64 -11.96
N GLU A 30 -0.58 -5.94 -12.14
CA GLU A 30 0.56 -6.47 -12.92
C GLU A 30 1.95 -6.11 -12.36
N VAL A 31 2.03 -5.33 -11.29
CA VAL A 31 3.28 -4.95 -10.62
C VAL A 31 3.41 -5.67 -9.28
N ASN A 32 2.41 -5.59 -8.41
CA ASN A 32 2.56 -6.03 -7.01
C ASN A 32 1.27 -6.59 -6.36
N MET A 33 0.38 -7.19 -7.17
CA MET A 33 -0.88 -7.79 -6.70
C MET A 33 -0.95 -9.33 -6.87
N GLY A 34 0.21 -9.97 -6.99
CA GLY A 34 0.38 -11.39 -7.14
C GLY A 34 0.36 -12.17 -5.82
N TYR A 35 0.44 -13.50 -5.92
CA TYR A 35 0.54 -14.36 -4.75
C TYR A 35 1.92 -14.27 -4.07
N GLU A 36 2.98 -14.10 -4.86
CA GLU A 36 4.34 -13.92 -4.35
C GLU A 36 4.50 -12.62 -3.54
N ASP A 37 3.74 -11.58 -3.87
CA ASP A 37 3.71 -10.33 -3.10
C ASP A 37 3.17 -10.54 -1.68
N ILE A 38 2.11 -11.34 -1.52
CA ILE A 38 1.57 -11.70 -0.19
C ILE A 38 2.58 -12.54 0.59
N LYS A 39 3.28 -13.48 -0.07
CA LYS A 39 4.34 -14.25 0.59
C LYS A 39 5.48 -13.36 1.05
N ALA A 40 5.92 -12.42 0.21
CA ALA A 40 6.97 -11.47 0.54
C ALA A 40 6.56 -10.56 1.71
N LEU A 41 5.33 -10.05 1.68
CA LEU A 41 4.76 -9.24 2.75
C LEU A 41 4.65 -10.03 4.05
N ARG A 42 4.21 -11.29 4.01
CA ARG A 42 4.18 -12.16 5.19
C ARG A 42 5.58 -12.40 5.77
N ARG A 43 6.57 -12.64 4.91
CA ARG A 43 7.97 -12.82 5.34
C ARG A 43 8.53 -11.55 5.97
N PHE A 44 8.20 -10.39 5.42
CA PHE A 44 8.73 -9.12 5.90
C PHE A 44 7.99 -8.59 7.14
N ALA A 45 6.67 -8.71 7.21
CA ALA A 45 5.86 -8.14 8.30
C ALA A 45 5.56 -9.14 9.42
N GLY A 46 5.78 -10.44 9.19
CA GLY A 46 5.34 -11.55 10.02
C GLY A 46 5.71 -11.46 11.50
N ASP A 47 6.92 -10.99 11.81
CA ASP A 47 7.49 -10.84 13.15
C ASP A 47 7.37 -9.41 13.72
N LEU A 48 6.65 -8.50 13.04
CA LEU A 48 6.46 -7.12 13.51
C LEU A 48 5.05 -6.90 14.05
N SER A 49 4.96 -6.16 15.16
CA SER A 49 3.70 -5.61 15.65
C SER A 49 3.22 -4.49 14.73
N CYS A 50 2.46 -4.86 13.70
CA CYS A 50 2.07 -3.93 12.64
C CYS A 50 0.67 -4.18 12.07
N LYS A 51 0.22 -3.21 11.27
CA LYS A 51 -0.96 -3.28 10.40
C LYS A 51 -0.52 -3.06 8.96
N VAL A 52 -1.26 -3.64 8.01
CA VAL A 52 -1.08 -3.35 6.58
C VAL A 52 -2.32 -2.66 6.06
N ASN A 53 -2.14 -1.49 5.46
CA ASN A 53 -3.20 -0.72 4.84
C ASN A 53 -3.00 -0.75 3.32
N PHE A 54 -3.84 -1.50 2.62
CA PHE A 54 -3.86 -1.53 1.17
C PHE A 54 -4.56 -0.30 0.62
N ILE A 55 -3.92 0.34 -0.36
CA ILE A 55 -4.38 1.58 -0.99
C ILE A 55 -4.43 1.31 -2.49
N PRO A 56 -5.61 1.33 -3.13
CA PRO A 56 -5.69 1.26 -4.59
C PRO A 56 -4.88 2.40 -5.20
N TYR A 57 -4.03 2.09 -6.18
CA TYR A 57 -3.35 3.13 -6.93
C TYR A 57 -4.38 4.04 -7.60
N ASN A 58 -4.18 5.35 -7.51
CA ASN A 58 -4.96 6.34 -8.25
C ASN A 58 -4.22 6.63 -9.55
N THR A 59 -4.89 6.48 -10.69
CA THR A 59 -4.28 6.73 -12.00
C THR A 59 -3.73 8.16 -12.07
N VAL A 60 -2.49 8.28 -12.54
CA VAL A 60 -1.83 9.55 -12.84
C VAL A 60 -1.58 9.58 -14.34
N PRO A 61 -2.04 10.60 -15.10
CA PRO A 61 -2.01 10.60 -16.56
C PRO A 61 -0.62 10.35 -17.18
N GLN A 62 0.44 10.77 -16.49
CA GLN A 62 1.81 10.70 -16.99
C GLN A 62 2.51 9.37 -16.68
N LEU A 63 1.88 8.46 -15.93
CA LEU A 63 2.47 7.21 -15.50
C LEU A 63 1.78 6.00 -16.16
N PRO A 64 2.53 4.94 -16.52
CA PRO A 64 2.00 3.78 -17.23
C PRO A 64 1.27 2.78 -16.31
N TYR A 65 0.66 3.28 -15.24
CA TYR A 65 -0.02 2.45 -14.24
C TYR A 65 -1.50 2.78 -14.20
N ARG A 66 -2.32 1.75 -14.02
CA ARG A 66 -3.77 1.89 -13.87
C ARG A 66 -4.21 1.61 -12.44
N SER A 67 -5.33 2.20 -12.06
CA SER A 67 -6.02 1.77 -10.84
C SER A 67 -6.51 0.32 -10.97
N PRO A 68 -6.42 -0.48 -9.89
CA PRO A 68 -6.98 -1.84 -9.90
C PRO A 68 -8.51 -1.81 -9.98
N SER A 69 -9.08 -2.74 -10.73
CA SER A 69 -10.52 -2.96 -10.73
C SER A 69 -10.99 -3.49 -9.38
N LYS A 70 -12.29 -3.32 -9.08
CA LYS A 70 -12.90 -3.84 -7.86
C LYS A 70 -12.65 -5.35 -7.69
N ASN A 71 -12.77 -6.12 -8.77
CA ASN A 71 -12.55 -7.56 -8.72
C ASN A 71 -11.08 -7.91 -8.41
N GLU A 72 -10.12 -7.19 -8.98
CA GLU A 72 -8.70 -7.39 -8.66
C GLU A 72 -8.39 -7.06 -7.19
N ILE A 73 -9.00 -5.99 -6.66
CA ILE A 73 -8.91 -5.65 -5.25
C ILE A 73 -9.48 -6.78 -4.39
N ASP A 74 -10.70 -7.23 -4.67
CA ASP A 74 -11.39 -8.25 -3.87
C ASP A 74 -10.59 -9.57 -3.86
N LEU A 75 -10.06 -9.99 -5.03
CA LEU A 75 -9.20 -11.16 -5.15
C LEU A 75 -7.89 -11.01 -4.37
N PHE A 76 -7.26 -9.85 -4.42
CA PHE A 76 -6.01 -9.61 -3.68
C PHE A 76 -6.24 -9.55 -2.18
N MET A 77 -7.33 -8.90 -1.74
CA MET A 77 -7.74 -8.85 -0.34
C MET A 77 -8.06 -10.24 0.21
N ALA A 78 -8.66 -11.13 -0.59
CA ALA A 78 -8.87 -12.53 -0.21
C ALA A 78 -7.53 -13.26 0.03
N LYS A 79 -6.52 -13.07 -0.83
CA LYS A 79 -5.18 -13.63 -0.61
C LYS A 79 -4.53 -13.07 0.67
N ALA A 80 -4.73 -11.78 0.93
CA ALA A 80 -4.16 -11.09 2.10
C ALA A 80 -4.73 -11.56 3.44
N GLN A 81 -5.86 -12.28 3.47
CA GLN A 81 -6.38 -12.92 4.69
C GLN A 81 -5.40 -13.96 5.29
N SER A 82 -4.44 -14.44 4.50
CA SER A 82 -3.37 -15.33 4.96
C SER A 82 -2.26 -14.63 5.77
N LEU A 83 -2.31 -13.30 5.88
CA LEU A 83 -1.39 -12.52 6.71
C LEU A 83 -1.83 -12.59 8.18
N ASN A 84 -0.86 -12.68 9.09
CA ASN A 84 -1.13 -12.64 10.53
C ASN A 84 -1.42 -11.22 11.03
N GLN A 85 -1.14 -10.21 10.21
CA GLN A 85 -1.30 -8.80 10.52
C GLN A 85 -2.73 -8.34 10.28
N ALA A 86 -3.18 -7.32 11.00
CA ALA A 86 -4.44 -6.67 10.67
C ALA A 86 -4.32 -5.98 9.32
N VAL A 87 -5.26 -6.29 8.42
CA VAL A 87 -5.32 -5.77 7.06
C VAL A 87 -6.51 -4.83 6.91
N THR A 88 -6.31 -3.67 6.29
CA THR A 88 -7.38 -2.73 5.92
C THR A 88 -7.27 -2.33 4.46
N LEU A 89 -8.41 -2.01 3.84
CA LEU A 89 -8.47 -1.38 2.53
C LEU A 89 -8.87 0.09 2.69
N ARG A 90 -7.96 1.01 2.35
CA ARG A 90 -8.25 2.44 2.32
C ARG A 90 -9.02 2.76 1.06
N ARG A 91 -10.30 3.10 1.20
CA ARG A 91 -11.09 3.66 0.10
C ARG A 91 -10.79 5.15 -0.01
N SER A 92 -10.25 5.58 -1.15
CA SER A 92 -9.99 7.00 -1.43
C SER A 92 -11.31 7.78 -1.36
N ARG A 93 -11.34 8.86 -0.56
CA ARG A 93 -12.38 9.90 -0.65
C ARG A 93 -11.79 11.03 -1.52
N GLY A 94 -12.48 11.45 -2.58
CA GLY A 94 -12.05 12.59 -3.42
C GLY A 94 -11.17 12.25 -4.63
N ALA A 95 -11.19 11.00 -5.13
CA ALA A 95 -10.53 10.67 -6.40
C ALA A 95 -11.09 11.48 -7.59
N GLU A 96 -12.36 11.88 -7.51
CA GLU A 96 -13.06 12.70 -8.50
C GLU A 96 -12.51 14.13 -8.61
N ILE A 97 -11.78 14.62 -7.59
CA ILE A 97 -11.26 16.00 -7.53
C ILE A 97 -9.73 16.07 -7.56
N TYR A 98 -9.05 15.02 -8.02
CA TYR A 98 -7.58 14.92 -7.99
C TYR A 98 -6.97 15.14 -6.60
N GLY A 99 -7.74 14.93 -5.54
CA GLY A 99 -7.33 15.17 -4.15
C GLY A 99 -6.81 13.94 -3.42
N ALA A 100 -6.64 12.80 -4.12
CA ALA A 100 -6.22 11.56 -3.48
C ALA A 100 -4.70 11.54 -3.22
N CYS A 101 -4.26 10.68 -2.28
CA CYS A 101 -2.85 10.51 -1.97
C CYS A 101 -2.04 10.21 -3.24
N GLY A 102 -0.98 10.98 -3.49
CA GLY A 102 -0.14 10.91 -4.70
C GLY A 102 -0.55 11.87 -5.83
N GLN A 103 -1.70 12.54 -5.75
CA GLN A 103 -2.19 13.48 -6.77
C GLN A 103 -1.93 14.96 -6.44
N LEU A 104 -1.29 15.25 -5.30
CA LEU A 104 -0.87 16.60 -4.90
C LEU A 104 0.40 17.06 -5.64
N ALA A 105 0.39 16.96 -6.97
CA ALA A 105 1.19 17.79 -7.84
C ALA A 105 0.29 18.97 -8.22
N GLY A 106 0.69 20.21 -7.93
CA GLY A 106 -0.12 21.39 -8.22
C GLY A 106 -0.72 21.31 -9.62
N TYR A 107 -2.03 21.50 -9.72
CA TYR A 107 -2.77 21.49 -10.98
C TYR A 107 -2.11 22.50 -11.96
N GLN A 108 -1.34 22.02 -12.93
CA GLN A 108 -0.96 22.77 -14.12
C GLN A 108 -1.94 22.38 -15.22
N GLY A 109 -3.19 22.79 -15.07
CA GLY A 109 -4.10 22.80 -16.21
C GLY A 109 -3.66 23.93 -17.14
N GLU A 110 -3.29 23.58 -18.38
CA GLU A 110 -3.40 24.55 -19.46
C GLU A 110 -4.89 24.91 -19.57
N ILE A 111 -5.16 26.20 -19.50
CA ILE A 111 -6.47 26.77 -19.80
C ILE A 111 -6.58 26.74 -21.33
N GLU A 112 -7.41 25.84 -21.88
CA GLU A 112 -8.03 26.08 -23.19
C GLU A 112 -9.27 26.97 -23.01
#